data_AF-A0A8X8KPF1-F1
#
_entry.id   AF-A0A8X8KPF1-F1
#
_cell.length_a   1.000
_cell.length_b   1.000
_cell.length_c   1.000
_cell.angle_alpha   90.00
_cell.angle_beta   90.00
_cell.angle_gamma   90.00
#
_symmetry.space_group_name_H-M   'P 1'
#
loop_
_entity.id
_entity.type
_entity.pdbx_description
1 polymer ?
#
loop_
_entity_poly.entity_id
_entity_poly.type
_entity_poly.pdbx_seq_one_letter_code
_entity_poly.pdbx_strand_id
1 'polypeptide(L)'
;MKTGLPQNAPAPGANPAYLAALEPVRRRFIETTEARILEIEALRLDVEAGRDAEAAARQIARIAHKISGVAATLGFAQVGALAAQVERLLDAGHSGGTAKDRWARAKPQVESLLDALEAVLDA
;
A
#
# COMPACT_ATOMS: atom_id res chain seq x y z
N MET A 1 -44.66 -2.50 23.53
CA MET A 1 -43.66 -3.38 24.17
C MET A 1 -43.52 -4.64 23.33
N LYS A 2 -42.27 -5.07 23.09
CA LYS A 2 -41.80 -6.25 22.33
C LYS A 2 -41.87 -6.08 20.80
N THR A 3 -40.87 -6.39 19.97
CA THR A 3 -39.48 -6.87 20.12
C THR A 3 -38.91 -6.86 18.69
N GLY A 4 -37.65 -6.47 18.47
CA GLY A 4 -36.92 -6.85 17.26
C GLY A 4 -36.09 -5.74 16.60
N LEU A 5 -34.85 -5.60 17.04
CA LEU A 5 -33.75 -5.17 16.17
C LEU A 5 -32.74 -6.32 16.18
N PRO A 6 -32.38 -6.92 15.03
CA PRO A 6 -31.34 -7.93 15.01
C PRO A 6 -30.03 -7.31 15.46
N GLN A 7 -29.40 -8.06 16.37
CA GLN A 7 -28.15 -7.77 17.01
C GLN A 7 -27.03 -7.70 15.97
N ASN A 8 -26.28 -6.60 16.04
CA ASN A 8 -24.85 -6.47 15.77
C ASN A 8 -24.20 -7.68 15.08
N ALA A 9 -24.24 -7.71 13.73
CA ALA A 9 -23.33 -8.58 13.00
C ALA A 9 -21.90 -8.09 13.27
N PRO A 10 -20.95 -8.94 13.70
CA PRO A 10 -19.57 -8.52 13.88
C PRO A 10 -19.02 -8.01 12.55
N ALA A 11 -18.20 -6.96 12.60
CA ALA A 11 -17.43 -6.52 11.44
C ALA A 11 -16.72 -7.73 10.81
N PRO A 12 -16.65 -7.84 9.47
CA PRO A 12 -16.19 -9.05 8.78
C PRO A 12 -14.83 -9.60 9.27
N GLY A 13 -13.98 -8.76 9.86
CA GLY A 13 -12.70 -9.15 10.48
C GLY A 13 -12.79 -9.90 11.82
N ALA A 14 -13.96 -10.15 12.40
CA ALA A 14 -14.11 -10.83 13.70
C ALA A 14 -14.51 -12.31 13.61
N ASN A 15 -14.70 -12.87 12.41
CA ASN A 15 -15.00 -14.29 12.22
C ASN A 15 -13.71 -15.12 12.07
N PRO A 16 -13.39 -16.06 12.97
CA PRO A 16 -12.19 -16.88 12.88
C PRO A 16 -12.06 -17.67 11.57
N ALA A 17 -13.18 -18.14 11.00
CA ALA A 17 -13.18 -18.85 9.73
C ALA A 17 -12.82 -17.92 8.55
N TYR A 18 -13.21 -16.65 8.63
CA TYR A 18 -12.85 -15.63 7.63
C TYR A 18 -11.36 -15.30 7.71
N LEU A 19 -10.82 -15.13 8.92
CA LEU A 19 -9.38 -14.89 9.12
C LEU A 19 -8.53 -16.07 8.62
N ALA A 20 -8.95 -17.31 8.92
CA ALA A 20 -8.27 -18.51 8.42
C ALA A 20 -8.30 -18.60 6.88
N ALA A 21 -9.38 -18.18 6.24
CA ALA A 21 -9.49 -18.15 4.78
C ALA A 21 -8.56 -17.13 4.11
N LEU A 22 -8.18 -16.06 4.83
CA LEU A 22 -7.27 -15.03 4.32
C LEU A 22 -5.79 -15.39 4.49
N GLU A 23 -5.46 -16.36 5.34
CA GLU A 23 -4.07 -16.69 5.66
C GLU A 23 -3.19 -17.02 4.44
N PRO A 24 -3.66 -17.78 3.42
CA PRO A 24 -2.87 -18.00 2.19
C PRO A 24 -2.59 -16.70 1.44
N VAL A 25 -3.56 -15.77 1.41
CA VAL A 25 -3.42 -14.47 0.75
C VAL A 25 -2.45 -13.59 1.54
N ARG A 26 -2.53 -13.61 2.88
CA ARG A 26 -1.62 -12.91 3.78
C ARG A 26 -0.18 -13.40 3.57
N ARG A 27 0.04 -14.71 3.55
CA ARG A 27 1.36 -15.30 3.28
C ARG A 27 1.90 -14.87 1.92
N ARG A 28 1.07 -14.96 0.87
CA ARG A 28 1.49 -14.54 -0.46
C ARG A 28 1.82 -13.05 -0.53
N PHE A 29 1.11 -12.22 0.21
CA PHE A 29 1.42 -10.80 0.34
C PHE A 29 2.83 -10.61 0.91
N ILE A 30 3.15 -11.25 2.04
CA ILE A 30 4.48 -11.20 2.69
C ILE A 30 5.57 -11.72 1.74
N GLU A 31 5.40 -12.90 1.14
CA GLU A 31 6.34 -13.52 0.19
C GLU A 31 6.71 -12.60 -0.99
N THR A 32 5.78 -11.72 -1.38
CA THR A 32 5.98 -10.81 -2.51
C THR A 32 6.40 -9.40 -2.09
N THR A 33 6.48 -9.11 -0.79
CA THR A 33 6.82 -7.79 -0.26
C THR A 33 8.28 -7.43 -0.55
N GLU A 34 9.22 -8.35 -0.37
CA GLU A 34 10.65 -8.12 -0.64
C GLU A 34 10.88 -7.66 -2.10
N ALA A 35 10.30 -8.37 -3.07
CA ALA A 35 10.40 -7.99 -4.47
C ALA A 35 9.80 -6.61 -4.76
N ARG A 36 8.73 -6.21 -4.06
CA ARG A 36 8.13 -4.87 -4.20
C ARG A 36 9.02 -3.78 -3.61
N ILE A 37 9.67 -4.03 -2.48
CA ILE A 37 10.63 -3.11 -1.86
C ILE A 37 11.74 -2.82 -2.87
N LEU A 38 12.40 -3.87 -3.39
CA LEU A 38 13.47 -3.73 -4.38
C LEU A 38 13.02 -3.01 -5.65
N GLU A 39 11.82 -3.30 -6.14
CA GLU A 39 11.25 -2.61 -7.31
C GLU A 39 11.03 -1.11 -7.03
N ILE A 40 10.46 -0.75 -5.87
CA ILE A 40 10.25 0.65 -5.49
C ILE A 40 11.59 1.38 -5.34
N GLU A 41 12.60 0.76 -4.74
CA GLU A 41 13.94 1.35 -4.58
C GLU A 41 14.62 1.61 -5.93
N ALA A 42 14.55 0.67 -6.87
CA ALA A 42 15.08 0.85 -8.20
C ALA A 42 14.39 2.03 -8.92
N LEU A 43 13.06 2.09 -8.86
CA LEU A 43 12.28 3.17 -9.45
C LEU A 43 12.55 4.52 -8.79
N ARG A 44 12.76 4.55 -7.45
CA ARG A 44 13.18 5.75 -6.72
C ARG A 44 14.46 6.33 -7.34
N LEU A 45 15.47 5.49 -7.57
CA LEU A 45 16.74 5.93 -8.15
C LEU A 45 16.56 6.53 -9.55
N ASP A 46 15.63 6.00 -10.34
CA ASP A 46 15.31 6.53 -11.67
C ASP A 46 14.61 7.91 -11.58
N VAL A 47 13.62 8.05 -10.68
CA VAL A 47 12.97 9.36 -10.45
C VAL A 47 13.98 10.41 -9.97
N GLU A 48 14.84 10.05 -9.02
CA GLU A 48 15.84 10.97 -8.44
C GLU A 48 16.91 11.38 -9.44
N ALA A 49 17.32 10.47 -10.32
CA ALA A 49 18.26 10.76 -11.40
C ALA A 49 17.62 11.43 -12.62
N GLY A 50 16.29 11.59 -12.63
CA GLY A 50 15.55 12.13 -13.77
C GLY A 50 15.47 11.18 -14.97
N ARG A 51 15.82 9.90 -14.81
CA ARG A 51 15.72 8.87 -15.86
C ARG A 51 14.29 8.38 -15.93
N ASP A 52 13.61 8.62 -17.05
CA ASP A 52 12.21 8.22 -17.26
C ASP A 52 11.30 8.52 -16.05
N ALA A 53 11.54 9.64 -15.36
CA ALA A 53 11.00 9.93 -14.03
C ALA A 53 9.46 9.85 -13.97
N GLU A 54 8.79 10.23 -15.05
CA GLU A 54 7.34 10.10 -15.19
C GLU A 54 6.88 8.63 -15.25
N ALA A 55 7.58 7.79 -15.99
CA ALA A 55 7.27 6.36 -16.05
C ALA A 55 7.54 5.68 -14.70
N ALA A 56 8.66 6.03 -14.06
CA ALA A 56 9.04 5.50 -12.76
C ALA A 56 8.05 5.91 -11.66
N ALA A 57 7.71 7.21 -11.56
CA ALA A 57 6.70 7.70 -10.62
C ALA A 57 5.33 7.02 -10.81
N ARG A 58 4.90 6.83 -12.06
CA ARG A 58 3.65 6.09 -12.34
C ARG A 58 3.72 4.62 -11.94
N GLN A 59 4.87 3.96 -12.09
CA GLN A 59 5.03 2.57 -11.67
C GLN A 59 4.98 2.44 -10.14
N ILE A 60 5.64 3.33 -9.40
CA ILE A 60 5.55 3.38 -7.94
C ILE A 60 4.09 3.58 -7.51
N ALA A 61 3.35 4.50 -8.14
CA ALA A 61 1.93 4.70 -7.85
C ALA A 61 1.09 3.42 -8.07
N ARG A 62 1.36 2.66 -9.14
CA ARG A 62 0.67 1.38 -9.40
C ARG A 62 0.98 0.30 -8.37
N ILE A 63 2.23 0.20 -7.92
CA ILE A 63 2.62 -0.74 -6.86
C ILE A 63 1.90 -0.35 -5.57
N ALA A 64 1.92 0.93 -5.22
CA ALA A 64 1.25 1.47 -4.04
C ALA A 64 -0.27 1.23 -4.07
N HIS A 65 -0.93 1.40 -5.23
CA HIS A 65 -2.34 1.05 -5.41
C HIS A 65 -2.66 -0.43 -5.09
N LYS A 66 -1.82 -1.35 -5.59
CA LYS A 66 -2.01 -2.78 -5.32
C LYS A 66 -1.84 -3.10 -3.83
N ILE A 67 -0.87 -2.46 -3.18
CA ILE A 67 -0.64 -2.62 -1.74
C ILE A 67 -1.83 -2.06 -0.95
N SER A 68 -2.27 -0.84 -1.26
CA SER A 68 -3.37 -0.17 -0.55
C SER A 68 -4.68 -0.95 -0.63
N GLY A 69 -4.95 -1.60 -1.77
CA GLY A 69 -6.16 -2.38 -2.00
C GLY A 69 -6.29 -3.66 -1.15
N VAL A 70 -5.19 -4.21 -0.63
CA VAL A 70 -5.22 -5.49 0.11
C VAL A 70 -4.62 -5.40 1.52
N ALA A 71 -3.74 -4.46 1.82
CA ALA A 71 -2.98 -4.46 3.07
C ALA A 71 -3.88 -4.39 4.32
N ALA A 72 -4.92 -3.54 4.32
CA ALA A 72 -5.81 -3.40 5.47
C ALA A 72 -6.62 -4.67 5.77
N THR A 73 -7.06 -5.41 4.75
CA THR A 73 -7.82 -6.65 4.93
C THR A 73 -6.96 -7.80 5.45
N LEU A 74 -5.64 -7.72 5.23
CA LEU A 74 -4.64 -8.70 5.67
C LEU A 74 -4.01 -8.36 7.04
N GLY A 75 -4.50 -7.33 7.72
CA GLY A 75 -4.00 -6.91 9.04
C GLY A 75 -2.89 -5.85 9.02
N PHE A 76 -2.53 -5.33 7.85
CA PHE A 76 -1.47 -4.33 7.65
C PHE A 76 -2.06 -2.94 7.35
N ALA A 77 -2.95 -2.46 8.23
CA ALA A 77 -3.69 -1.21 7.99
C ALA A 77 -2.79 0.02 7.76
N GLN A 78 -1.69 0.14 8.52
CA GLN A 78 -0.72 1.22 8.36
C GLN A 78 -0.04 1.21 6.99
N VAL A 79 0.39 0.03 6.52
CA VAL A 79 0.98 -0.16 5.18
C VAL A 79 -0.02 0.27 4.11
N GLY A 80 -1.29 -0.11 4.25
CA GLY A 80 -2.35 0.28 3.31
C GLY A 80 -2.56 1.79 3.25
N ALA A 81 -2.54 2.47 4.40
CA ALA A 81 -2.72 3.91 4.48
C ALA A 81 -1.55 4.68 3.84
N LEU A 82 -0.31 4.28 4.13
CA LEU A 82 0.90 4.87 3.53
C LEU A 82 0.92 4.66 2.02
N ALA A 83 0.59 3.46 1.54
CA ALA A 83 0.53 3.15 0.12
C ALA A 83 -0.53 4.00 -0.61
N ALA A 84 -1.71 4.17 -0.03
CA ALA A 84 -2.74 5.04 -0.61
C ALA A 84 -2.28 6.51 -0.69
N GLN A 85 -1.47 6.97 0.27
CA GLN A 85 -0.91 8.32 0.25
C GLN A 85 0.17 8.48 -0.83
N VAL A 86 1.07 7.51 -0.96
CA VAL A 86 2.08 7.47 -2.03
C VAL A 86 1.42 7.48 -3.41
N GLU A 87 0.40 6.63 -3.60
CA GLU A 87 -0.39 6.57 -4.84
C GLU A 87 -0.94 7.94 -5.22
N ARG A 88 -1.67 8.60 -4.30
CA ARG A 88 -2.27 9.91 -4.56
C ARG A 88 -1.23 10.98 -4.90
N LEU A 89 -0.09 10.98 -4.21
CA LEU A 89 0.95 11.99 -4.41
C LEU A 89 1.67 11.83 -5.76
N LEU A 90 1.83 10.59 -6.25
CA LEU A 90 2.54 10.30 -7.49
C LEU A 90 1.63 10.23 -8.71
N ASP A 91 0.33 10.00 -8.53
CA ASP A 91 -0.64 10.03 -9.63
C ASP A 91 -0.78 11.44 -10.22
N ALA A 92 -0.45 11.54 -11.51
CA ALA A 92 -0.54 12.79 -12.27
C ALA A 92 -1.98 13.29 -12.38
N GLY A 93 -2.97 12.39 -12.36
CA GLY A 93 -4.39 12.76 -12.36
C GLY A 93 -4.85 13.43 -11.06
N HIS A 94 -4.14 13.21 -9.96
CA HIS A 94 -4.49 13.73 -8.63
C HIS A 94 -3.66 14.93 -8.18
N SER A 95 -2.34 14.92 -8.44
CA SER A 95 -1.41 15.82 -7.74
C SER A 95 -0.82 16.96 -8.59
N GLY A 96 -1.12 17.01 -9.88
CA GLY A 96 -0.62 18.02 -10.82
C GLY A 96 0.92 18.17 -10.82
N GLY A 97 1.44 19.16 -11.56
CA GLY A 97 2.89 19.44 -11.63
C GLY A 97 3.71 18.41 -12.41
N THR A 98 5.04 18.49 -12.32
CA THR A 98 5.96 17.52 -12.94
C THR A 98 6.16 16.29 -12.06
N ALA A 99 6.69 15.20 -12.62
CA ALA A 99 7.15 14.05 -11.82
C ALA A 99 8.09 14.45 -10.68
N LYS A 100 8.99 15.41 -10.90
CA LYS A 100 9.92 15.89 -9.88
C LYS A 100 9.19 16.58 -8.73
N ASP A 101 8.20 17.41 -9.04
CA ASP A 101 7.40 18.09 -8.00
C ASP A 101 6.58 17.09 -7.19
N ARG A 102 5.96 16.11 -7.87
CA ARG A 102 5.22 15.03 -7.21
C ARG A 102 6.13 14.17 -6.33
N TRP A 103 7.30 13.83 -6.84
CA TRP A 103 8.31 13.08 -6.10
C TRP A 103 8.78 13.81 -4.84
N ALA A 104 9.07 15.10 -4.92
CA ALA A 104 9.49 15.89 -3.75
C ALA A 104 8.47 15.82 -2.59
N ARG A 105 7.17 15.74 -2.92
CA ARG A 105 6.08 15.59 -1.94
C ARG A 105 5.90 14.15 -1.47
N ALA A 106 6.07 13.19 -2.38
CA ALA A 106 5.86 11.76 -2.12
C ALA A 106 7.02 11.10 -1.36
N LYS A 107 8.26 11.57 -1.56
CA LYS A 107 9.47 10.91 -1.06
C LYS A 107 9.39 10.52 0.42
N PRO A 108 9.04 11.42 1.36
CA PRO A 108 8.94 11.01 2.77
C PRO A 108 7.96 9.87 3.02
N GLN A 109 6.85 9.83 2.26
CA GLN A 109 5.84 8.78 2.37
C GLN A 109 6.29 7.47 1.72
N VAL A 110 7.11 7.55 0.66
CA VAL A 110 7.74 6.37 0.06
C VAL A 110 8.72 5.74 1.04
N GLU A 111 9.58 6.53 1.69
CA GLU A 111 10.50 6.01 2.72
C GLU A 111 9.72 5.36 3.87
N SER A 112 8.70 6.04 4.41
CA SER A 112 7.85 5.46 5.46
C SER A 112 7.11 4.19 5.02
N LEU A 113 6.71 4.10 3.75
CA LEU A 113 6.11 2.89 3.19
C LEU A 113 7.13 1.75 3.12
N LEU A 114 8.37 2.02 2.71
CA LEU A 114 9.45 1.03 2.65
C LEU A 114 9.75 0.49 4.05
N ASP A 115 9.96 1.35 5.04
CA ASP A 115 10.17 0.96 6.44
C ASP A 115 9.02 0.07 6.96
N ALA A 116 7.78 0.42 6.64
CA ALA A 116 6.61 -0.34 7.05
C ALA A 116 6.49 -1.69 6.31
N LEU A 117 6.94 -1.80 5.06
CA LEU A 117 7.00 -3.04 4.31
C LEU A 117 8.11 -3.96 4.81
N GLU A 118 9.26 -3.41 5.22
CA GLU A 118 10.34 -4.17 5.86
C GLU A 118 9.84 -4.81 7.16
N ALA A 119 9.12 -4.05 8.00
CA ALA A 119 8.51 -4.58 9.22
C ALA A 119 7.48 -5.72 8.96
N VAL A 120 6.89 -5.79 7.75
CA VAL A 120 6.01 -6.91 7.36
C VAL A 120 6.81 -8.18 7.09
N LEU A 121 8.05 -8.09 6.61
CA LEU A 121 8.91 -9.25 6.36
C LEU A 121 9.33 -9.96 7.65
N ASP A 122 9.36 -9.23 8.77
CA ASP A 122 9.70 -9.75 10.10
C ASP A 122 8.50 -10.33 10.88
N ALA A 123 7.29 -10.35 10.29
CA ALA A 123 6.01 -10.61 10.96
C ALA A 123 5.47 -12.05 10.85
#